data_AF-A0A6N8EF38-F1
#
_entry.id   AF-A0A6N8EF38-F1
#
_cell.length_a   1.000
_cell.length_b   1.000
_cell.length_c   1.000
_cell.angle_alpha   90.00
_cell.angle_beta   90.00
_cell.angle_gamma   90.00
#
_symmetry.space_group_name_H-M   'P 1'
#
loop_
_entity.id
_entity.type
_entity.pdbx_description
1 polymer ?
#
loop_
_entity_poly.entity_id
_entity_poly.type
_entity_poly.pdbx_seq_one_letter_code
_entity_poly.pdbx_strand_id
1 'polypeptide(L)'
;MRDETQPQVTLGNIFQLNLIELNKADRLGLPPGPLRTWITFFKHWQEELTMTAITHEPVIKAMNRLRALSADEEARRQAFVRERALHDEVSFLNEAKREGREEGREAVARNLLTDEQIASAAGLTEAAVNALRNQVVTERATDRHDAR
;
A
#
# COMPACT_ATOMS: atom_id res chain seq x y z
N MET A 1 15.42 -27.65 41.61
CA MET A 1 16.80 -27.28 41.22
C MET A 1 17.44 -26.56 42.40
N ARG A 2 18.68 -26.87 42.79
CA ARG A 2 19.37 -26.19 43.91
C ARG A 2 20.29 -25.12 43.34
N ASP A 3 20.42 -24.02 44.06
CA ASP A 3 21.42 -23.01 43.74
C ASP A 3 22.84 -23.58 43.95
N GLU A 4 23.75 -23.29 43.03
CA GLU A 4 25.12 -23.83 43.04
C GLU A 4 25.97 -23.25 44.19
N THR A 5 25.68 -22.02 44.61
CA THR A 5 26.43 -21.31 45.65
C THR A 5 25.78 -21.39 47.03
N GLN A 6 24.48 -21.69 47.09
CA GLN A 6 23.71 -21.81 48.33
C GLN A 6 22.89 -23.12 48.35
N PRO A 7 23.50 -24.26 48.72
CA PRO A 7 22.87 -25.59 48.62
C PRO A 7 21.63 -25.79 49.50
N GLN A 8 21.48 -24.97 50.55
CA GLN A 8 20.31 -24.89 51.42
C GLN A 8 19.12 -24.15 50.78
N VAL A 9 19.34 -23.38 49.72
CA VAL A 9 18.28 -22.70 48.96
C VAL A 9 17.80 -23.61 47.84
N THR A 10 16.57 -24.12 47.99
CA THR A 10 15.86 -24.81 46.91
C THR A 10 15.01 -23.83 46.15
N LEU A 11 15.23 -23.69 44.83
CA LEU A 11 14.29 -23.01 43.94
C LEU A 11 12.99 -23.83 43.94
N GLY A 12 11.95 -23.28 44.57
CA GLY A 12 10.60 -23.86 44.52
C GLY A 12 9.99 -23.75 43.12
N ASN A 13 8.82 -24.35 42.91
CA ASN A 13 8.07 -24.30 41.65
C ASN A 13 7.50 -22.89 41.31
N ILE A 14 8.08 -21.84 41.86
CA ILE A 14 7.64 -20.45 41.74
C ILE A 14 7.93 -19.90 40.33
N PHE A 15 8.80 -20.56 39.58
CA PHE A 15 9.18 -20.17 38.22
C PHE A 15 9.28 -21.39 37.31
N GLN A 16 8.45 -21.43 36.27
CA GLN A 16 8.48 -22.44 35.21
C GLN A 16 8.84 -21.78 33.89
N LEU A 17 10.03 -22.09 33.37
CA LEU A 17 10.45 -21.70 32.03
C LEU A 17 10.11 -22.84 31.06
N ASN A 18 9.31 -22.53 30.04
CA ASN A 18 9.01 -23.48 28.96
C ASN A 18 9.62 -22.96 27.67
N LEU A 19 10.56 -23.71 27.08
CA LEU A 19 11.10 -23.44 25.74
C LEU A 19 10.36 -24.33 24.74
N ILE A 20 9.65 -23.72 23.79
CA ILE A 20 8.78 -24.43 22.85
C ILE A 20 8.98 -23.90 21.45
N GLU A 21 9.21 -24.81 20.52
CA GLU A 21 9.10 -24.52 19.09
C GLU A 21 7.64 -24.63 18.64
N LEU A 22 7.00 -23.50 18.29
CA LEU A 22 5.57 -23.46 17.95
C LEU A 22 5.17 -24.42 16.81
N ASN A 23 6.05 -24.59 15.82
CA ASN A 23 5.80 -25.50 14.69
C ASN A 23 5.73 -26.98 15.13
N LYS A 24 6.40 -27.34 16.23
CA LYS A 24 6.40 -28.69 16.80
C LYS A 24 5.36 -28.86 17.91
N ALA A 25 4.76 -27.77 18.38
CA ALA A 25 3.93 -27.75 19.58
C ALA A 25 2.71 -28.69 19.51
N ASP A 26 2.09 -28.85 18.34
CA ASP A 26 0.92 -29.73 18.18
C ASP A 26 1.29 -31.20 18.36
N ARG A 27 2.55 -31.57 18.07
CA ARG A 27 3.06 -32.93 18.21
C ARG A 27 3.35 -33.29 19.68
N LEU A 28 3.39 -32.31 20.58
CA LEU A 28 3.69 -32.53 21.99
C LEU A 28 2.51 -33.15 22.75
N GLY A 29 1.30 -33.19 22.18
CA GLY A 29 0.15 -33.85 22.80
C GLY A 29 -0.19 -33.31 24.19
N LEU A 30 0.05 -32.01 24.44
CA LEU A 30 -0.04 -31.44 25.78
C LEU A 30 -1.45 -31.59 26.36
N PRO A 31 -1.57 -31.93 27.66
CA PRO A 31 -2.87 -31.94 28.31
C PRO A 31 -3.47 -30.52 28.34
N PRO A 32 -4.79 -30.39 28.52
CA PRO A 32 -5.41 -29.10 28.79
C PRO A 32 -4.73 -28.38 29.95
N GLY A 33 -4.43 -27.09 29.78
CA GLY A 33 -3.77 -26.29 30.80
C GLY A 33 -3.18 -24.99 30.23
N PRO A 34 -2.61 -24.13 31.10
CA PRO A 34 -2.17 -22.79 30.72
C PRO A 34 -1.23 -22.77 29.51
N LEU A 35 -0.24 -23.66 29.49
CA LEU A 35 0.76 -23.73 28.41
C LEU A 35 0.12 -24.07 27.06
N ARG A 36 -0.79 -25.05 27.03
CA ARG A 36 -1.55 -25.39 25.83
C ARG A 36 -2.39 -24.21 25.37
N THR A 37 -3.04 -23.49 26.29
CA THR A 37 -3.83 -22.30 25.96
C THR A 37 -2.98 -21.18 25.36
N TRP A 38 -1.77 -20.95 25.88
CA TRP A 38 -0.82 -19.98 25.30
C TRP A 38 -0.36 -20.38 23.89
N ILE A 39 -0.04 -21.67 23.67
CA ILE A 39 0.31 -22.18 22.34
C ILE A 39 -0.86 -21.99 21.36
N THR A 40 -2.07 -22.34 21.79
CA THR A 40 -3.27 -22.17 20.98
C THR A 40 -3.48 -20.71 20.59
N PHE A 41 -3.31 -19.78 21.53
CA PHE A 41 -3.34 -18.35 21.23
C PHE A 41 -2.28 -17.96 20.18
N PHE A 42 -1.00 -18.27 20.38
CA PHE A 42 0.04 -17.87 19.43
C PHE A 42 -0.17 -18.41 18.02
N LYS A 43 -0.72 -19.63 17.88
CA LYS A 43 -0.91 -20.26 16.58
C LYS A 43 -2.23 -19.92 15.90
N HIS A 44 -3.29 -19.70 16.67
CA HIS A 44 -4.67 -19.63 16.17
C HIS A 44 -5.38 -18.33 16.57
N TRP A 45 -4.66 -17.27 16.95
CA TRP A 45 -5.28 -16.00 17.40
C TRP A 45 -6.25 -15.35 16.39
N GLN A 46 -6.13 -15.69 15.10
CA GLN A 46 -7.04 -15.21 14.04
C GLN A 46 -8.26 -16.11 13.84
N GLU A 47 -8.27 -17.32 14.41
CA GLU A 47 -9.36 -18.27 14.29
C GLU A 47 -10.39 -18.05 15.39
N GLU A 48 -11.46 -17.33 15.07
CA GLU A 48 -12.45 -16.90 16.04
C GLU A 48 -13.11 -18.06 16.81
N LEU A 49 -13.47 -19.15 16.11
CA LEU A 49 -14.06 -20.35 16.74
C LEU A 49 -13.10 -21.05 17.72
N THR A 50 -11.80 -21.03 17.43
CA THR A 50 -10.78 -21.61 18.32
C THR A 50 -10.57 -20.74 19.56
N MET A 51 -10.66 -19.41 19.39
CA MET A 51 -10.44 -18.45 20.47
C MET A 51 -11.63 -18.34 21.43
N THR A 52 -12.87 -18.60 21.00
CA THR A 52 -14.04 -18.57 21.90
C THR A 52 -14.01 -19.66 22.98
N ALA A 53 -13.30 -20.76 22.72
CA ALA A 53 -13.13 -21.85 23.69
C ALA A 53 -12.08 -21.54 24.78
N ILE A 54 -11.32 -20.45 24.66
CA ILE A 54 -10.29 -20.07 25.63
C ILE A 54 -10.93 -19.44 26.87
N THR A 55 -10.74 -20.08 28.02
CA THR A 55 -11.19 -19.59 29.33
C THR A 55 -10.03 -19.10 30.23
N HIS A 56 -8.79 -19.23 29.77
CA HIS A 56 -7.63 -18.83 30.57
C HIS A 56 -7.45 -17.31 30.56
N GLU A 57 -7.78 -16.68 31.69
CA GLU A 57 -7.85 -15.22 31.86
C GLU A 57 -6.61 -14.44 31.37
N PRO A 58 -5.36 -14.86 31.65
CA PRO A 58 -4.17 -14.17 31.12
C PRO A 58 -4.12 -14.10 29.59
N VAL A 59 -4.56 -15.16 28.92
CA VAL A 59 -4.59 -15.22 27.44
C VAL A 59 -5.69 -14.33 26.89
N ILE A 60 -6.86 -14.29 27.55
CA ILE A 60 -7.97 -13.40 27.18
C ILE A 60 -7.50 -11.93 27.25
N LYS A 61 -6.80 -11.55 28.32
CA LYS A 61 -6.23 -10.19 28.46
C LYS A 61 -5.22 -9.87 27.36
N ALA A 62 -4.32 -10.81 27.04
CA ALA A 62 -3.36 -10.65 25.95
C ALA A 62 -4.05 -10.47 24.59
N MET A 63 -5.08 -11.27 24.31
CA MET A 63 -5.88 -11.17 23.09
C MET A 63 -6.59 -9.83 22.96
N ASN A 64 -7.23 -9.35 24.04
CA ASN A 64 -7.89 -8.04 24.05
C ASN A 64 -6.89 -6.90 23.81
N ARG A 65 -5.68 -7.00 24.39
CA ARG A 65 -4.61 -6.03 24.14
C ARG A 65 -4.15 -6.04 22.70
N LEU A 66 -3.97 -7.22 22.10
CA LEU A 66 -3.61 -7.37 20.69
C LEU A 66 -4.67 -6.74 19.78
N ARG A 67 -5.96 -7.03 20.02
CA ARG A 67 -7.07 -6.45 19.25
C ARG A 67 -7.09 -4.92 19.30
N ALA A 68 -6.88 -4.33 20.49
CA ALA A 68 -6.80 -2.89 20.63
C ALA A 68 -5.64 -2.28 19.82
N LEU A 69 -4.45 -2.89 19.89
CA LEU A 69 -3.27 -2.43 19.14
C LEU A 69 -3.48 -2.56 17.62
N SER A 70 -4.05 -3.67 17.15
CA SER A 70 -4.31 -3.89 15.73
C SER A 70 -5.37 -2.93 15.18
N ALA A 71 -6.38 -2.56 15.98
CA ALA A 71 -7.39 -1.57 15.58
C ALA A 71 -6.75 -0.20 15.32
N ASP A 72 -5.84 0.24 16.20
CA ASP A 72 -5.11 1.51 16.04
C ASP A 72 -4.16 1.49 14.83
N GLU A 73 -3.52 0.36 14.55
CA GLU A 73 -2.66 0.19 13.39
C GLU A 73 -3.45 0.21 12.07
N GLU A 74 -4.60 -0.47 12.03
CA GLU A 74 -5.46 -0.49 10.84
C GLU A 74 -6.07 0.88 10.55
N ALA A 75 -6.54 1.59 11.58
CA ALA A 75 -7.03 2.96 11.44
C ALA A 75 -5.95 3.90 10.88
N ARG A 76 -4.70 3.78 11.36
CA ARG A 76 -3.56 4.56 10.83
C ARG A 76 -3.27 4.21 9.37
N ARG A 77 -3.30 2.93 8.99
CA ARG A 77 -3.14 2.51 7.59
C ARG A 77 -4.23 3.12 6.69
N GLN A 78 -5.49 3.06 7.11
CA GLN A 78 -6.61 3.62 6.34
C GLN A 78 -6.50 5.14 6.17
N ALA A 79 -6.08 5.86 7.20
CA ALA A 79 -5.84 7.30 7.12
C ALA A 79 -4.73 7.64 6.10
N PHE A 80 -3.61 6.91 6.16
CA PHE A 80 -2.50 7.08 5.21
C PHE A 80 -2.93 6.82 3.76
N VAL A 81 -3.69 5.75 3.51
CA VAL A 81 -4.20 5.43 2.16
C VAL A 81 -5.13 6.53 1.65
N ARG A 82 -6.01 7.06 2.51
CA ARG A 82 -6.92 8.16 2.15
C ARG A 82 -6.14 9.44 1.81
N GLU A 83 -5.15 9.80 2.61
CA GLU A 83 -4.31 10.98 2.36
C GLU A 83 -3.59 10.87 1.01
N ARG A 84 -3.00 9.70 0.73
CA ARG A 84 -2.38 9.42 -0.56
C ARG A 84 -3.36 9.57 -1.72
N ALA A 85 -4.56 8.97 -1.63
CA ALA A 85 -5.57 9.06 -2.67
C ALA A 85 -6.01 10.51 -2.95
N LEU A 86 -6.16 11.34 -1.91
CA LEU A 86 -6.46 12.76 -2.06
C LEU A 86 -5.33 13.52 -2.77
N HIS A 87 -4.08 13.23 -2.42
CA HIS A 87 -2.93 13.85 -3.08
C HIS A 87 -2.81 13.44 -4.55
N ASP A 88 -3.04 12.16 -4.85
CA ASP A 88 -3.02 11.64 -6.22
C ASP A 88 -4.12 12.30 -7.07
N GLU A 89 -5.34 12.42 -6.55
CA GLU A 89 -6.46 13.12 -7.20
C GLU A 89 -6.12 14.58 -7.53
N VAL A 90 -5.55 15.32 -6.56
CA VAL A 90 -5.12 16.70 -6.76
C VAL A 90 -4.02 16.80 -7.82
N SER A 91 -3.08 15.85 -7.81
CA SER A 91 -1.99 15.79 -8.79
C SER A 91 -2.52 15.56 -10.20
N PHE A 92 -3.40 14.57 -10.38
CA PHE A 92 -4.04 14.29 -11.67
C PHE A 92 -4.84 15.50 -12.21
N LEU A 93 -5.61 16.18 -11.35
CA LEU A 93 -6.36 17.37 -11.76
C LEU A 93 -5.44 18.52 -12.17
N ASN A 94 -4.31 18.71 -11.47
CA ASN A 94 -3.34 19.74 -11.80
C ASN A 94 -2.61 19.43 -13.11
N GLU A 95 -2.25 18.16 -13.32
CA GLU A 95 -1.64 17.70 -14.57
C GLU A 95 -2.58 17.90 -15.76
N ALA A 96 -3.83 17.44 -15.67
CA ALA A 96 -4.83 17.64 -16.71
C ALA A 96 -5.06 19.14 -17.03
N LYS A 97 -5.09 20.00 -16.01
CA LYS A 97 -5.19 21.46 -16.19
C LYS A 97 -3.95 22.08 -16.84
N ARG A 98 -2.77 21.51 -16.60
CA ARG A 98 -1.52 21.99 -17.22
C ARG A 98 -1.48 21.58 -18.69
N GLU A 99 -1.74 20.31 -18.97
CA GLU A 99 -1.81 19.77 -20.34
C GLU A 99 -2.84 20.53 -21.18
N GLY A 100 -4.07 20.72 -20.68
CA GLY A 100 -5.09 21.47 -21.43
C GLY A 100 -4.71 22.93 -21.72
N ARG A 101 -3.91 23.57 -20.84
CA ARG A 101 -3.37 24.92 -21.11
C ARG A 101 -2.24 24.88 -22.14
N GLU A 102 -1.36 23.89 -22.09
CA GLU A 102 -0.29 23.71 -23.07
C GLU A 102 -0.86 23.43 -24.45
N GLU A 103 -1.83 22.52 -24.56
CA GLU A 103 -2.55 22.24 -25.81
C GLU A 103 -3.29 23.48 -26.33
N GLY A 104 -3.95 24.24 -25.45
CA GLY A 104 -4.59 25.49 -25.83
C GLY A 104 -3.60 26.53 -26.37
N ARG A 105 -2.42 26.65 -25.76
CA ARG A 105 -1.35 27.55 -26.26
C ARG A 105 -0.79 27.07 -27.59
N GLU A 106 -0.57 25.77 -27.76
CA GLU A 106 -0.13 25.22 -29.05
C GLU A 106 -1.16 25.48 -30.16
N ALA A 107 -2.45 25.28 -29.87
CA ALA A 107 -3.52 25.51 -30.83
C ALA A 107 -3.58 26.99 -31.24
N VAL A 108 -3.51 27.91 -30.26
CA VAL A 108 -3.42 29.36 -30.55
C VAL A 108 -2.18 29.67 -31.37
N ALA A 109 -1.00 29.14 -30.99
CA ALA A 109 0.24 29.39 -31.71
C ALA A 109 0.21 28.91 -33.17
N ARG A 110 -0.41 27.76 -33.45
CA ARG A 110 -0.61 27.25 -34.81
C ARG A 110 -1.54 28.13 -35.63
N ASN A 111 -2.51 28.78 -35.00
CA ASN A 111 -3.54 29.59 -35.65
C ASN A 111 -3.23 31.10 -35.64
N LEU A 112 -2.06 31.51 -35.12
CA LEU A 112 -1.68 32.93 -35.01
C LEU A 112 -1.41 33.61 -36.36
N LEU A 113 -1.03 32.85 -37.38
CA LEU A 113 -0.76 33.36 -38.72
C LEU A 113 -1.74 32.73 -39.71
N THR A 114 -2.31 33.56 -40.59
CA THR A 114 -3.14 33.08 -41.70
C THR A 114 -2.27 32.41 -42.76
N ASP A 115 -2.87 31.53 -43.56
CA ASP A 115 -2.17 30.86 -44.67
C ASP A 115 -1.60 31.86 -45.66
N GLU A 116 -2.29 32.99 -45.84
CA GLU A 116 -1.89 34.12 -46.65
C GLU A 116 -0.67 34.84 -46.08
N GLN A 117 -0.61 35.06 -44.76
CA GLN A 117 0.58 35.62 -44.08
C GLN A 117 1.79 34.68 -44.16
N ILE A 118 1.57 33.37 -44.02
CA ILE A 118 2.62 32.35 -44.12
C ILE A 118 3.13 32.24 -45.57
N ALA A 119 2.22 32.20 -46.55
CA ALA A 119 2.51 32.14 -47.97
C ALA A 119 3.33 33.36 -48.41
N SER A 120 2.90 34.56 -47.99
CA SER A 120 3.61 35.82 -48.26
C SER A 120 5.02 35.84 -47.68
N ALA A 121 5.20 35.42 -46.42
CA ALA A 121 6.50 35.41 -45.76
C ALA A 121 7.46 34.33 -46.29
N ALA A 122 6.93 33.16 -46.69
CA ALA A 122 7.72 32.02 -47.17
C ALA A 122 7.95 32.03 -48.70
N GLY A 123 7.30 32.93 -49.45
CA GLY A 123 7.35 32.95 -50.91
C GLY A 123 6.63 31.75 -51.55
N LEU A 124 5.61 31.21 -50.88
CA LEU A 124 4.82 30.06 -51.33
C LEU A 124 3.42 30.49 -51.76
N THR A 125 2.68 29.57 -52.40
CA THR A 125 1.23 29.73 -52.60
C THR A 125 0.46 29.18 -51.40
N GLU A 126 -0.71 29.72 -51.11
CA GLU A 126 -1.57 29.22 -50.01
C GLU A 126 -1.90 27.73 -50.15
N ALA A 127 -2.10 27.25 -51.39
CA ALA A 127 -2.33 25.84 -51.67
C ALA A 127 -1.15 24.95 -51.26
N ALA A 128 0.09 25.41 -51.46
CA ALA A 128 1.28 24.69 -51.03
C ALA A 128 1.44 24.68 -49.51
N VAL A 129 1.11 25.78 -48.82
CA VAL A 129 1.10 25.86 -47.36
C VAL A 129 0.09 24.87 -46.75
N ASN A 130 -1.12 24.77 -47.33
CA ASN A 130 -2.15 23.83 -46.87
C ASN A 130 -1.75 22.36 -47.08
N ALA A 131 -1.13 22.03 -48.22
CA ALA A 131 -0.65 20.67 -48.50
C ALA A 131 0.41 20.22 -47.48
N LEU A 132 1.37 21.09 -47.16
CA LEU A 132 2.41 20.82 -46.15
C LEU A 132 1.83 20.68 -44.73
N ARG A 133 0.86 21.51 -44.36
CA ARG A 133 0.24 21.45 -43.04
C ARG A 133 -0.51 20.12 -42.83
N ASN A 134 -1.19 19.62 -43.86
CA ASN A 134 -1.86 18.32 -43.81
C ASN A 134 -0.88 17.16 -43.65
N GLN A 135 0.28 17.20 -44.32
CA GLN A 135 1.33 16.20 -44.18
C GLN A 135 1.85 16.09 -42.73
N VAL A 136 2.18 17.24 -42.11
CA VAL A 136 2.72 17.29 -40.74
C VAL A 136 1.70 16.84 -39.69
N VAL A 137 0.40 17.08 -39.91
CA VAL A 137 -0.67 16.61 -39.00
C VAL A 137 -0.79 15.09 -39.02
N THR A 138 -0.70 14.47 -40.20
CA THR A 138 -0.74 13.00 -40.33
C THR A 138 0.47 12.32 -39.66
N GLU A 139 1.68 12.86 -39.80
CA GLU A 139 2.89 12.28 -39.19
C GLU A 139 2.86 12.32 -37.65
N ARG A 140 2.33 13.40 -37.07
CA ARG A 140 2.21 13.53 -35.59
C ARG A 140 1.10 12.68 -34.98
N ALA A 141 0.07 12.34 -35.74
CA ALA A 141 -1.02 11.47 -35.29
C ALA A 141 -0.55 10.01 -35.17
N THR A 142 0.35 9.57 -36.04
CA THR A 142 1.00 8.26 -35.99
C THR A 142 1.95 8.12 -34.80
N ASP A 143 2.80 9.13 -34.53
CA ASP A 143 3.78 9.07 -33.42
C ASP A 143 3.13 8.99 -32.02
N ARG A 144 1.93 9.58 -31.83
CA ARG A 144 1.21 9.49 -30.55
C ARG A 144 0.53 8.13 -30.34
N HIS A 145 0.27 7.36 -31.39
CA HIS A 145 -0.39 6.07 -31.27
C HIS A 145 0.58 4.94 -30.88
N ASP A 146 1.86 5.07 -31.27
CA ASP A 146 2.92 4.08 -31.03
C ASP A 146 3.62 4.22 -29.67
N ALA A 147 3.32 5.28 -28.91
CA ALA A 147 3.93 5.55 -27.60
C ALA A 147 3.08 5.07 -26.38
N ARG A 148 2.03 4.27 -26.60
CA ARG A 148 1.18 3.65 -25.57
C ARG A 148 1.36 2.14 -25.53
#